data_AF-A0A8J2HTK6-F1
#
_entry.id   AF-A0A8J2HTK6-F1
#
_cell.length_a   1.000
_cell.length_b   1.000
_cell.length_c   1.000
_cell.angle_alpha   90.00
_cell.angle_beta   90.00
_cell.angle_gamma   90.00
#
_symmetry.space_group_name_H-M   'P 1'
#
loop_
_entity.id
_entity.type
_entity.pdbx_description
1 polymer ?
#
loop_
_entity_poly.entity_id
_entity_poly.type
_entity_poly.pdbx_seq_one_letter_code
_entity_poly.pdbx_strand_id
1 'polypeptide(L)'
;MVVPSQVEFPSDTRITSACSFGGNAIEMHQTLMASIRRQRCTWDVPHSRTTIEAAAWPIATYQAILLNIILPLIAWKQDSSAVSEFPSPDHEILVALVKSSLKRGMFRYPSMLKHYQQTALTPQTAPHIWIGIEEAKRFALTMYHIWTMYCETYMSSETGFPDLLSSHHLQFSAPISDDMWNADSIPDLISLVEEEKANGNQVCDNEMNWICNWLRNS
;
A
#
# COMPACT_ATOMS: atom_id res chain seq x y z
N MET A 1 31.78 -39.38 61.85
CA MET A 1 31.85 -37.94 62.15
C MET A 1 32.42 -37.25 60.91
N VAL A 2 31.69 -36.26 60.39
CA VAL A 2 32.11 -35.25 59.38
C VAL A 2 31.94 -35.59 57.88
N VAL A 3 30.82 -35.08 57.35
CA VAL A 3 30.54 -34.38 56.07
C VAL A 3 30.72 -35.14 54.72
N PRO A 4 29.63 -35.34 53.95
CA PRO A 4 29.72 -35.49 52.50
C PRO A 4 29.77 -34.11 51.82
N SER A 5 30.76 -33.92 50.97
CA SER A 5 30.98 -32.72 50.18
C SER A 5 29.91 -32.54 49.10
N GLN A 6 29.24 -31.39 49.17
CA GLN A 6 28.77 -30.52 48.09
C GLN A 6 28.18 -31.18 46.84
N VAL A 7 26.85 -31.05 46.74
CA VAL A 7 26.05 -31.17 45.51
C VAL A 7 26.54 -30.14 44.51
N GLU A 8 27.09 -30.60 43.40
CA GLU A 8 27.46 -29.77 42.26
C GLU A 8 26.19 -29.46 41.44
N PHE A 9 25.67 -28.25 41.60
CA PHE A 9 24.59 -27.73 40.78
C PHE A 9 25.15 -27.35 39.40
N PRO A 10 24.55 -27.78 38.28
CA PRO A 10 24.96 -27.30 36.97
C PRO A 10 24.63 -25.80 36.90
N SER A 11 25.70 -25.01 36.77
CA SER A 11 25.64 -23.57 36.67
C SER A 11 25.09 -23.13 35.32
N ASP A 12 24.17 -22.19 35.38
CA ASP A 12 23.81 -21.23 34.34
C ASP A 12 23.42 -21.78 32.96
N THR A 13 22.13 -22.07 32.86
CA THR A 13 21.34 -21.84 31.65
C THR A 13 21.44 -20.36 31.25
N ARG A 14 22.46 -19.99 30.46
CA ARG A 14 22.42 -18.81 29.59
C ARG A 14 22.63 -19.24 28.15
N ILE A 15 21.67 -19.99 27.62
CA ILE A 15 21.41 -19.90 26.19
C ILE A 15 20.74 -18.55 25.99
N THR A 16 21.56 -17.57 25.62
CA THR A 16 21.14 -16.30 25.07
C THR A 16 20.13 -16.56 23.97
N SER A 17 18.85 -16.37 24.28
CA SER A 17 17.78 -16.15 23.31
C SER A 17 18.05 -14.81 22.63
N ALA A 18 19.03 -14.80 21.73
CA ALA A 18 19.02 -13.90 20.60
C ALA A 18 17.95 -14.43 19.63
N CYS A 19 16.68 -14.35 20.05
CA CYS A 19 15.57 -14.45 19.12
C CYS A 19 15.69 -13.20 18.25
N SER A 20 16.34 -13.39 17.09
CA SER A 20 16.58 -12.38 16.08
C SER A 20 15.27 -11.67 15.75
N PHE A 21 15.20 -10.37 16.00
CA PHE A 21 14.04 -9.55 15.65
C PHE A 21 13.68 -9.68 14.14
N GLY A 22 14.66 -9.98 13.28
CA GLY A 22 14.47 -10.30 11.87
C GLY A 22 13.66 -11.59 11.60
N GLY A 23 13.91 -12.66 12.35
CA GLY A 23 13.22 -13.95 12.18
C GLY A 23 11.70 -13.87 12.36
N ASN A 24 11.24 -13.10 13.36
CA ASN A 24 9.80 -12.90 13.59
C ASN A 24 9.14 -12.06 12.48
N ALA A 25 9.84 -11.05 11.95
CA ALA A 25 9.30 -10.20 10.88
C ALA A 25 9.13 -10.98 9.57
N ILE A 26 10.05 -11.89 9.28
CA ILE A 26 10.01 -12.75 8.09
C ILE A 26 8.90 -13.79 8.20
N GLU A 27 8.77 -14.44 9.36
CA GLU A 27 7.69 -15.40 9.61
C GLU A 27 6.31 -14.73 9.46
N MET A 28 6.16 -13.52 10.01
CA MET A 28 4.95 -12.73 9.85
C MET A 28 4.68 -12.38 8.38
N HIS A 29 5.70 -11.93 7.64
CA HIS A 29 5.59 -11.65 6.21
C HIS A 29 5.17 -12.88 5.40
N GLN A 30 5.80 -14.03 5.63
CA GLN A 30 5.47 -15.29 4.96
C GLN A 30 4.05 -15.76 5.29
N THR A 31 3.64 -15.66 6.55
CA THR A 31 2.29 -16.03 7.02
C THR A 31 1.23 -15.13 6.36
N LEU A 32 1.52 -13.83 6.28
CA LEU A 32 0.63 -12.87 5.66
C LEU A 32 0.56 -13.09 4.14
N MET A 33 1.68 -13.35 3.47
CA MET A 33 1.71 -13.68 2.05
C MET A 33 0.92 -14.96 1.73
N ALA A 34 1.07 -16.00 2.55
CA ALA A 34 0.28 -17.23 2.42
C ALA A 34 -1.23 -16.97 2.60
N SER A 35 -1.59 -16.09 3.53
CA SER A 35 -2.99 -15.68 3.76
C SER A 35 -3.55 -14.87 2.59
N ILE A 36 -2.78 -13.93 2.04
CA ILE A 36 -3.13 -13.13 0.86
C ILE A 36 -3.40 -14.04 -0.34
N ARG A 37 -2.54 -15.03 -0.58
CA ARG A 37 -2.72 -16.03 -1.66
C ARG A 37 -3.99 -16.83 -1.46
N ARG A 38 -4.25 -17.32 -0.24
CA ARG A 38 -5.46 -18.09 0.08
C ARG A 38 -6.74 -17.29 -0.14
N GLN A 39 -6.70 -16.00 0.15
CA GLN A 39 -7.85 -15.10 0.02
C GLN A 39 -7.96 -14.44 -1.36
N ARG A 40 -7.14 -14.82 -2.35
CA ARG A 40 -7.11 -14.20 -3.68
C ARG A 40 -8.48 -14.13 -4.35
N CYS A 41 -9.26 -15.21 -4.29
CA CYS A 41 -10.62 -15.21 -4.87
C CYS A 41 -11.58 -14.19 -4.24
N THR A 42 -11.28 -13.70 -3.04
CA THR A 42 -12.10 -12.71 -2.32
C THR A 42 -11.77 -11.28 -2.73
N TRP A 43 -10.50 -10.96 -2.97
CA TRP A 43 -10.04 -9.59 -3.22
C TRP A 43 -9.70 -9.31 -4.70
N ASP A 44 -9.29 -10.33 -5.45
CA ASP A 44 -8.99 -10.28 -6.89
C ASP A 44 -10.31 -10.14 -7.68
N VAL A 45 -10.30 -9.32 -8.73
CA VAL A 45 -11.49 -9.12 -9.58
C VAL A 45 -11.41 -10.08 -10.77
N PRO A 46 -12.29 -11.12 -10.85
CA PRO A 46 -12.26 -12.09 -11.93
C PRO A 46 -12.40 -11.43 -13.31
N HIS A 47 -11.83 -12.04 -14.34
CA HIS A 47 -11.95 -11.55 -15.72
C HIS A 47 -13.37 -11.66 -16.29
N SER A 48 -14.21 -12.54 -15.74
CA SER A 48 -15.59 -12.78 -16.19
C SER A 48 -16.64 -11.83 -15.59
N ARG A 49 -16.28 -11.02 -14.58
CA ARG A 49 -17.22 -10.10 -13.93
C ARG A 49 -17.30 -8.80 -14.74
N THR A 50 -18.26 -8.72 -15.66
CA THR A 50 -18.55 -7.54 -16.48
C THR A 50 -19.14 -6.37 -15.68
N THR A 51 -19.70 -6.66 -14.51
CA THR A 51 -20.25 -5.68 -13.60
C THR A 51 -19.59 -5.89 -12.24
N ILE A 52 -18.68 -4.99 -11.88
CA ILE A 52 -18.33 -4.78 -10.48
C ILE A 52 -19.58 -4.09 -9.93
N GLU A 53 -20.52 -4.87 -9.38
CA GLU A 53 -21.50 -4.33 -8.44
C GLU A 53 -20.75 -3.45 -7.44
N ALA A 54 -21.42 -2.45 -6.88
CA ALA A 54 -20.86 -1.46 -5.96
C ALA A 54 -20.31 -2.03 -4.63
N ALA A 55 -19.74 -3.24 -4.64
CA ALA A 55 -18.84 -3.77 -3.64
C ALA A 55 -17.80 -2.70 -3.31
N ALA A 56 -17.76 -2.35 -2.02
CA ALA A 56 -16.83 -1.39 -1.49
C ALA A 56 -15.39 -1.72 -1.90
N TRP A 57 -14.57 -0.71 -2.12
CA TRP A 57 -13.16 -0.92 -2.42
C TRP A 57 -12.50 -1.59 -1.21
N PRO A 58 -11.80 -2.72 -1.37
CA PRO A 58 -11.09 -3.36 -0.29
C PRO A 58 -9.75 -2.64 -0.02
N ILE A 59 -9.81 -1.32 0.22
CA ILE A 59 -8.63 -0.44 0.29
C ILE A 59 -7.62 -0.92 1.33
N ALA A 60 -8.09 -1.26 2.53
CA ALA A 60 -7.26 -1.78 3.62
C ALA A 60 -6.57 -3.10 3.23
N THR A 61 -7.28 -4.01 2.55
CA THR A 61 -6.69 -5.26 2.06
C THR A 61 -5.62 -4.97 1.00
N TYR A 62 -5.89 -4.06 0.07
CA TYR A 62 -4.96 -3.73 -0.99
C TYR A 62 -3.71 -3.01 -0.46
N GLN A 63 -3.86 -2.11 0.51
CA GLN A 63 -2.73 -1.49 1.22
C GLN A 63 -1.92 -2.54 1.98
N ALA A 64 -2.55 -3.47 2.69
CA ALA A 64 -1.84 -4.56 3.39
C ALA A 64 -1.04 -5.46 2.43
N ILE A 65 -1.61 -5.77 1.25
CA ILE A 65 -0.91 -6.50 0.20
C ILE A 65 0.28 -5.68 -0.32
N LEU A 66 0.06 -4.40 -0.65
CA LEU A 66 1.10 -3.53 -1.19
C LEU A 66 2.25 -3.35 -0.19
N LEU A 67 1.95 -3.16 1.09
CA LEU A 67 2.94 -3.10 2.17
C LEU A 67 3.77 -4.39 2.24
N ASN A 68 3.12 -5.56 2.14
CA ASN A 68 3.84 -6.84 2.12
C ASN A 68 4.75 -6.98 0.90
N ILE A 69 4.38 -6.41 -0.26
CA ILE A 69 5.24 -6.40 -1.44
C ILE A 69 6.42 -5.42 -1.27
N ILE A 70 6.19 -4.28 -0.62
CA ILE A 70 7.21 -3.25 -0.39
C ILE A 70 8.31 -3.72 0.56
N LEU A 71 7.96 -4.45 1.63
CA LEU A 71 8.92 -4.92 2.64
C LEU A 71 10.16 -5.63 2.05
N PRO A 72 10.03 -6.68 1.22
CA PRO A 72 11.17 -7.33 0.61
C PRO A 72 11.92 -6.40 -0.37
N LEU A 73 11.23 -5.51 -1.07
CA LEU A 73 11.86 -4.55 -2.00
C LEU A 73 12.76 -3.54 -1.27
N ILE A 74 12.34 -3.04 -0.11
CA ILE A 74 13.17 -2.13 0.71
C ILE A 74 14.35 -2.88 1.32
N ALA A 75 14.11 -4.09 1.85
CA ALA A 75 15.16 -4.92 2.44
C ALA A 75 16.27 -5.26 1.43
N TRP A 76 15.91 -5.53 0.19
CA TRP A 76 16.87 -5.85 -0.88
C TRP A 76 17.70 -4.65 -1.34
N LYS A 77 17.19 -3.42 -1.19
CA LYS A 77 17.92 -2.21 -1.59
C LYS A 77 19.02 -1.80 -0.60
N GLN A 78 18.91 -2.20 0.67
CA GLN A 78 19.82 -1.74 1.73
C GLN A 78 21.09 -2.60 1.89
N ASP A 79 21.05 -3.89 1.55
CA ASP A 79 22.16 -4.82 1.79
C ASP A 79 22.55 -5.63 0.55
N SER A 80 23.63 -5.22 -0.12
CA SER A 80 24.30 -6.05 -1.15
C SER A 80 25.16 -7.17 -0.57
N SER A 81 25.34 -7.22 0.76
CA SER A 81 26.18 -8.19 1.48
C SER A 81 25.41 -9.12 2.43
N ALA A 82 24.16 -8.81 2.79
CA ALA A 82 23.30 -9.62 3.66
C ALA A 82 22.06 -10.13 2.90
N VAL A 83 22.27 -10.54 1.64
CA VAL A 83 21.26 -11.23 0.85
C VAL A 83 20.98 -12.58 1.52
N SER A 84 19.80 -12.72 2.12
CA SER A 84 18.97 -13.94 2.13
C SER A 84 18.15 -14.06 3.42
N GLU A 85 17.11 -13.25 3.58
CA GLU A 85 16.12 -13.53 4.63
C GLU A 85 14.68 -13.28 4.15
N PHE A 86 14.46 -12.22 3.35
CA PHE A 86 13.17 -12.00 2.70
C PHE A 86 13.04 -12.79 1.38
N PRO A 87 11.93 -13.52 1.17
CA PRO A 87 11.63 -14.19 -0.09
C PRO A 87 11.58 -13.20 -1.27
N SER A 88 11.78 -13.71 -2.48
CA SER A 88 11.58 -12.93 -3.70
C SER A 88 10.17 -12.35 -3.78
N PRO A 89 10.02 -11.07 -4.20
CA PRO A 89 8.72 -10.45 -4.37
C PRO A 89 7.78 -11.29 -5.23
N ASP A 90 6.58 -11.57 -4.71
CA ASP A 90 5.55 -12.31 -5.46
C ASP A 90 4.94 -11.42 -6.54
N HIS A 91 5.49 -11.52 -7.74
CA HIS A 91 5.05 -10.74 -8.89
C HIS A 91 3.64 -11.08 -9.36
N GLU A 92 3.16 -12.31 -9.19
CA GLU A 92 1.81 -12.67 -9.59
C GLU A 92 0.77 -11.93 -8.74
N ILE A 93 1.07 -11.76 -7.45
CA ILE A 93 0.23 -10.98 -6.53
C ILE A 93 0.25 -9.50 -6.90
N LEU A 94 1.43 -8.94 -7.24
CA LEU A 94 1.52 -7.55 -7.71
C LEU A 94 0.70 -7.34 -8.99
N VAL A 95 0.86 -8.23 -9.99
CA VAL A 95 0.11 -8.17 -11.26
C VAL A 95 -1.40 -8.27 -11.02
N ALA A 96 -1.83 -9.19 -10.15
CA ALA A 96 -3.25 -9.35 -9.80
C ALA A 96 -3.82 -8.11 -9.11
N LEU A 97 -3.03 -7.52 -8.20
CA LEU A 97 -3.39 -6.31 -7.49
C LEU A 97 -3.54 -5.13 -8.45
N VAL A 98 -2.56 -4.90 -9.35
CA VAL A 98 -2.62 -3.84 -10.38
C VAL A 98 -3.85 -4.01 -11.27
N LYS A 99 -4.08 -5.21 -11.82
CA LYS A 99 -5.26 -5.49 -12.66
C LYS A 99 -6.57 -5.25 -11.92
N SER A 100 -6.64 -5.65 -10.65
CA SER A 100 -7.83 -5.45 -9.83
C SER A 100 -8.09 -3.97 -9.52
N SER A 101 -7.05 -3.22 -9.17
CA SER A 101 -7.13 -1.77 -8.94
C SER A 101 -7.57 -0.99 -10.19
N LEU A 102 -7.05 -1.38 -11.36
CA LEU A 102 -7.44 -0.81 -12.66
C LEU A 102 -8.92 -1.06 -12.97
N LYS A 103 -9.37 -2.32 -12.82
CA LYS A 103 -10.77 -2.70 -13.05
C LYS A 103 -11.73 -1.94 -12.12
N ARG A 104 -11.34 -1.68 -10.88
CA ARG A 104 -12.13 -0.91 -9.90
C ARG A 104 -12.10 0.60 -10.16
N GLY A 105 -11.28 1.08 -11.10
CA GLY A 105 -11.15 2.51 -11.42
C GLY A 105 -10.36 3.30 -10.37
N MET A 106 -9.52 2.65 -9.56
CA MET A 106 -8.85 3.27 -8.41
C MET A 106 -7.79 4.31 -8.79
N PHE A 107 -7.45 4.45 -10.07
CA PHE A 107 -6.50 5.46 -10.56
C PHE A 107 -7.17 6.68 -11.17
N ARG A 108 -8.51 6.77 -11.11
CA ARG A 108 -9.28 7.85 -11.73
C ARG A 108 -10.05 8.64 -10.69
N TYR A 109 -9.82 9.94 -10.61
CA TYR A 109 -10.51 10.81 -9.66
C TYR A 109 -12.05 10.71 -9.75
N PRO A 110 -12.69 10.70 -10.94
CA PRO A 110 -14.15 10.54 -11.02
C PRO A 110 -14.67 9.24 -10.40
N SER A 111 -13.86 8.17 -10.45
CA SER A 111 -14.22 6.88 -9.85
C SER A 111 -14.05 6.89 -8.32
N MET A 112 -12.98 7.52 -7.81
CA MET A 112 -12.78 7.74 -6.37
C MET A 112 -13.94 8.58 -5.80
N LEU A 113 -14.29 9.67 -6.49
CA LEU A 113 -15.37 10.56 -6.07
C LEU A 113 -16.71 9.83 -5.99
N LYS A 114 -17.06 9.09 -7.05
CA LYS A 114 -18.27 8.25 -7.06
C LYS A 114 -18.26 7.18 -5.96
N HIS A 115 -17.09 6.65 -5.61
CA HIS A 115 -16.97 5.63 -4.57
C HIS A 115 -17.18 6.21 -3.16
N TYR A 116 -16.58 7.35 -2.83
CA TYR A 116 -16.66 7.93 -1.48
C TYR A 116 -17.89 8.82 -1.28
N GLN A 117 -18.42 9.47 -2.33
CA GLN A 117 -19.65 10.27 -2.27
C GLN A 117 -20.93 9.44 -2.41
N GLN A 118 -20.98 8.27 -1.75
CA GLN A 118 -22.19 7.43 -1.73
C GLN A 118 -23.29 8.01 -0.83
N THR A 119 -22.94 8.93 0.08
CA THR A 119 -23.85 9.59 1.04
C THR A 119 -23.89 11.10 0.78
N ALA A 120 -24.97 11.76 1.19
CA ALA A 120 -25.11 13.22 1.09
C ALA A 120 -23.92 13.96 1.71
N LEU A 121 -23.45 15.00 1.00
CA LEU A 121 -22.37 15.85 1.48
C LEU A 121 -22.89 16.75 2.60
N THR A 122 -22.38 16.51 3.81
CA THR A 122 -22.67 17.28 5.02
C THR A 122 -21.34 17.67 5.68
N PRO A 123 -21.30 18.67 6.57
CA PRO A 123 -20.08 19.00 7.30
C PRO A 123 -19.46 17.82 8.07
N GLN A 124 -20.27 16.82 8.44
CA GLN A 124 -19.81 15.61 9.14
C GLN A 124 -19.27 14.52 8.20
N THR A 125 -19.80 14.43 6.98
CA THR A 125 -19.40 13.42 5.98
C THR A 125 -18.30 13.91 5.06
N ALA A 126 -18.16 15.23 4.87
CA ALA A 126 -17.14 15.83 4.02
C ALA A 126 -15.71 15.42 4.40
N PRO A 127 -15.31 15.40 5.69
CA PRO A 127 -13.96 14.97 6.06
C PRO A 127 -13.68 13.50 5.70
N HIS A 128 -14.66 12.61 5.90
CA HIS A 128 -14.55 11.19 5.57
C HIS A 128 -14.37 10.96 4.07
N ILE A 129 -15.12 11.70 3.24
CA ILE A 129 -15.02 11.64 1.78
C ILE A 129 -13.64 12.13 1.33
N TRP A 130 -13.20 13.27 1.88
CA TRP A 130 -11.90 13.86 1.58
C TRP A 130 -10.76 12.91 1.92
N ILE A 131 -10.74 12.39 3.15
CA ILE A 131 -9.75 11.45 3.66
C ILE A 131 -9.70 10.21 2.78
N GLY A 132 -10.85 9.64 2.44
CA GLY A 132 -10.92 8.45 1.59
C GLY A 132 -10.36 8.69 0.19
N ILE A 133 -10.64 9.84 -0.43
CA ILE A 133 -10.07 10.20 -1.73
C ILE A 133 -8.56 10.35 -1.63
N GLU A 134 -8.06 11.06 -0.62
CA GLU A 134 -6.64 11.34 -0.44
C GLU A 134 -5.83 10.09 -0.06
N GLU A 135 -6.44 9.16 0.66
CA GLU A 135 -5.93 7.82 0.90
C GLU A 135 -5.85 7.02 -0.41
N ALA A 136 -6.90 7.04 -1.23
CA ALA A 136 -6.93 6.36 -2.52
C ALA A 136 -5.88 6.90 -3.50
N LYS A 137 -5.67 8.23 -3.54
CA LYS A 137 -4.61 8.86 -4.34
C LYS A 137 -3.23 8.39 -3.92
N ARG A 138 -2.93 8.41 -2.61
CA ARG A 138 -1.65 7.89 -2.07
C ARG A 138 -1.43 6.44 -2.45
N PHE A 139 -2.43 5.60 -2.21
CA PHE A 139 -2.39 4.18 -2.57
C PHE A 139 -2.09 3.97 -4.07
N ALA A 140 -2.84 4.67 -4.94
CA ALA A 140 -2.66 4.58 -6.39
C ALA A 140 -1.26 5.04 -6.84
N LEU A 141 -0.75 6.14 -6.26
CA LEU A 141 0.57 6.67 -6.56
C LEU A 141 1.69 5.74 -6.07
N THR A 142 1.59 5.21 -4.84
CA THR A 142 2.55 4.22 -4.32
C THR A 142 2.55 2.97 -5.20
N MET A 143 1.38 2.47 -5.61
CA MET A 143 1.29 1.32 -6.50
C MET A 143 1.98 1.54 -7.84
N TYR A 144 1.80 2.73 -8.43
CA TYR A 144 2.51 3.11 -9.64
C TYR A 144 4.03 3.07 -9.45
N HIS A 145 4.56 3.68 -8.39
CA HIS A 145 6.01 3.65 -8.12
C HIS A 145 6.57 2.24 -7.94
N ILE A 146 5.84 1.36 -7.22
CA ILE A 146 6.25 -0.03 -7.04
C ILE A 146 6.18 -0.81 -8.35
N TRP A 147 5.16 -0.56 -9.18
CA TRP A 147 5.06 -1.16 -10.50
C TRP A 147 6.21 -0.73 -11.42
N THR A 148 6.55 0.56 -11.47
CA THR A 148 7.69 1.08 -12.24
C THR A 148 9.00 0.48 -11.77
N MET A 149 9.27 0.47 -10.46
CA MET A 149 10.48 -0.14 -9.89
C MET A 149 10.57 -1.63 -10.22
N TYR A 150 9.45 -2.35 -10.16
CA TYR A 150 9.38 -3.76 -10.53
C TYR A 150 9.70 -3.96 -12.02
N CYS A 151 9.14 -3.14 -12.92
CA CYS A 151 9.43 -3.21 -14.35
C CYS A 151 10.91 -2.93 -14.65
N GLU A 152 11.49 -1.91 -14.03
CA GLU A 152 12.92 -1.57 -14.19
C GLU A 152 13.84 -2.69 -13.70
N THR A 153 13.50 -3.34 -12.59
CA THR A 153 14.34 -4.36 -11.95
C THR A 153 14.23 -5.74 -12.61
N TYR A 154 13.02 -6.15 -13.02
CA TYR A 154 12.74 -7.53 -13.43
C TYR A 154 12.35 -7.69 -14.90
N MET A 155 11.93 -6.62 -15.60
CA MET A 155 11.45 -6.70 -16.99
C MET A 155 12.48 -6.21 -18.02
N SER A 156 13.66 -5.78 -17.59
CA SER A 156 14.71 -5.22 -18.47
C SER A 156 15.39 -6.26 -19.39
N SER A 157 15.06 -7.55 -19.30
CA SER A 157 15.69 -8.61 -20.11
C SER A 157 14.79 -9.41 -21.06
N GLU A 158 13.46 -9.35 -20.94
CA GLU A 158 12.57 -10.12 -21.84
C GLU A 158 11.40 -9.30 -22.37
N THR A 159 11.46 -9.04 -23.67
CA THR A 159 10.44 -8.37 -24.48
C THR A 159 9.12 -9.14 -24.43
N GLY A 160 8.09 -8.62 -23.76
CA GLY A 160 6.73 -9.15 -23.97
C GLY A 160 5.67 -8.83 -22.92
N PHE A 161 6.04 -8.40 -21.71
CA PHE A 161 5.01 -8.03 -20.73
C PHE A 161 4.43 -6.65 -21.08
N PRO A 162 3.11 -6.53 -21.30
CA PRO A 162 2.48 -5.24 -21.54
C PRO A 162 2.63 -4.39 -20.27
N ASP A 163 3.02 -3.13 -20.43
CA ASP A 163 3.00 -2.17 -19.33
C ASP A 163 1.55 -2.01 -18.85
N LEU A 164 1.22 -2.72 -17.76
CA LEU A 164 -0.13 -2.80 -17.22
C LEU A 164 -0.54 -1.47 -16.58
N LEU A 165 0.41 -0.71 -16.04
CA LEU A 165 0.16 0.50 -15.28
C LEU A 165 1.19 1.59 -15.62
N SER A 166 0.83 2.37 -16.63
CA SER A 166 1.55 3.57 -17.05
C SER A 166 1.09 4.84 -16.32
N SER A 167 1.83 5.93 -16.53
CA SER A 167 1.46 7.28 -16.07
C SER A 167 0.11 7.77 -16.59
N HIS A 168 -0.38 7.30 -17.75
CA HIS A 168 -1.68 7.73 -18.31
C HIS A 168 -2.88 7.30 -17.47
N HIS A 169 -2.69 6.31 -16.60
CA HIS A 169 -3.73 5.86 -15.69
C HIS A 169 -3.92 6.81 -14.50
N LEU A 170 -2.92 7.63 -14.15
CA LEU A 170 -2.94 8.53 -12.98
C LEU A 170 -3.72 9.83 -13.24
N GLN A 171 -5.04 9.70 -13.34
CA GLN A 171 -5.99 10.78 -13.63
C GLN A 171 -6.50 11.41 -12.33
N PHE A 172 -5.59 11.97 -11.55
CA PHE A 172 -5.85 12.71 -10.31
C PHE A 172 -4.67 13.65 -10.02
N SER A 173 -4.92 14.71 -9.25
CA SER A 173 -3.87 15.61 -8.75
C SER A 173 -2.97 14.92 -7.72
N ALA A 174 -1.75 15.41 -7.51
CA ALA A 174 -0.88 14.91 -6.46
C ALA A 174 -1.61 14.90 -5.09
N PRO A 175 -1.38 13.89 -4.23
CA PRO A 175 -1.92 13.88 -2.87
C PRO A 175 -1.49 15.13 -2.09
N ILE A 176 -2.40 15.65 -1.26
CA ILE A 176 -2.20 16.85 -0.43
C ILE A 176 -1.28 16.53 0.76
N SER A 177 -0.62 17.54 1.35
CA SER A 177 0.35 17.43 2.46
C SER A 177 -0.12 16.54 3.62
N ASP A 178 0.85 15.94 4.32
CA ASP A 178 0.61 15.08 5.48
C ASP A 178 0.13 15.85 6.72
N ASP A 179 0.25 17.17 6.72
CA ASP A 179 -0.16 18.05 7.83
C ASP A 179 -1.63 17.85 8.22
N MET A 180 -2.50 17.59 7.25
CA MET A 180 -3.93 17.39 7.50
C MET A 180 -4.23 16.05 8.20
N TRP A 181 -3.33 15.08 8.14
CA TRP A 181 -3.45 13.80 8.87
C TRP A 181 -3.00 13.91 10.32
N ASN A 182 -2.37 15.01 10.70
CA ASN A 182 -1.93 15.31 12.05
C ASN A 182 -2.98 16.10 12.85
N ALA A 183 -4.19 16.27 12.31
CA ALA A 183 -5.27 16.99 13.00
C ALA A 183 -5.65 16.29 14.31
N ASP A 184 -5.65 17.04 15.41
CA ASP A 184 -5.92 16.51 16.75
C ASP A 184 -7.42 16.26 16.98
N SER A 185 -8.29 16.83 16.14
CA SER A 185 -9.74 16.73 16.28
C SER A 185 -10.49 16.90 14.95
N ILE A 186 -11.76 16.46 14.90
CA ILE A 186 -12.62 16.65 13.71
C ILE A 186 -12.82 18.13 13.36
N PRO A 187 -13.03 19.06 14.30
CA PRO A 187 -13.10 20.49 13.98
C PRO A 187 -11.80 21.03 13.35
N ASP A 188 -10.65 20.60 13.86
CA ASP A 188 -9.32 20.97 13.35
C ASP A 188 -9.11 20.46 11.92
N LEU A 189 -9.48 19.21 11.68
CA LEU A 189 -9.52 18.62 10.34
C LEU A 189 -10.43 19.40 9.37
N ILE A 190 -11.61 19.83 9.83
CA ILE A 190 -12.53 20.64 9.01
C ILE A 190 -11.87 21.98 8.65
N SER A 191 -11.21 22.66 9.59
CA SER A 191 -10.51 23.92 9.29
C SER A 191 -9.36 23.74 8.31
N LEU A 192 -8.56 22.68 8.45
CA LEU A 192 -7.47 22.38 7.52
C LEU A 192 -7.99 22.08 6.12
N VAL A 193 -9.10 21.35 6.00
CA VAL A 193 -9.78 21.09 4.71
C VAL A 193 -10.28 22.40 4.07
N GLU A 194 -10.82 23.32 4.87
CA GLU A 194 -11.27 24.63 4.38
C GLU A 194 -10.10 25.53 3.95
N GLU A 195 -8.98 25.51 4.68
CA GLU A 195 -7.75 26.22 4.34
C GLU A 195 -7.14 25.69 3.04
N GLU A 196 -7.00 24.37 2.88
CA GLU A 196 -6.50 23.75 1.66
C GLU A 196 -7.39 24.09 0.46
N LYS A 197 -8.72 24.13 0.67
CA LYS A 197 -9.67 24.58 -0.34
C LYS A 197 -9.45 26.06 -0.72
N ALA A 198 -9.15 26.93 0.26
CA ALA A 198 -8.87 28.34 0.04
C ALA A 198 -7.52 28.56 -0.69
N ASN A 199 -6.53 27.70 -0.42
CA ASN A 199 -5.22 27.70 -1.07
C ASN A 199 -5.25 27.19 -2.53
N GLY A 200 -6.41 26.78 -3.02
CA GLY A 200 -6.57 26.24 -4.38
C GLY A 200 -6.26 24.75 -4.49
N ASN A 201 -5.86 24.10 -3.40
CA ASN A 201 -5.70 22.64 -3.27
C ASN A 201 -7.05 21.97 -3.05
N GLN A 202 -8.01 22.34 -3.89
CA GLN A 202 -9.35 21.78 -3.83
C GLN A 202 -9.29 20.29 -4.15
N VAL A 203 -10.22 19.54 -3.56
CA VAL A 203 -10.54 18.15 -3.95
C VAL A 203 -10.95 18.07 -5.43
N CYS A 204 -11.16 19.19 -6.13
CA CYS A 204 -11.78 19.23 -7.44
C CYS A 204 -10.87 18.94 -8.66
N ASP A 205 -11.60 18.55 -9.69
CA ASP A 205 -11.31 17.95 -11.00
C ASP A 205 -10.52 18.83 -11.97
N ASN A 206 -9.52 19.60 -11.50
CA ASN A 206 -8.70 20.33 -12.45
C ASN A 206 -7.80 19.34 -13.18
N GLU A 207 -8.25 18.88 -14.35
CA GLU A 207 -7.50 17.96 -15.20
C GLU A 207 -6.09 18.48 -15.48
N MET A 208 -5.90 19.80 -15.57
CA MET A 208 -4.58 20.41 -15.78
C MET A 208 -3.58 20.06 -14.68
N ASN A 209 -4.06 19.77 -13.47
CA ASN A 209 -3.22 19.41 -12.33
C ASN A 209 -2.99 17.89 -12.20
N TRP A 210 -3.55 17.06 -13.10
CA TRP A 210 -3.40 15.61 -13.00
C TRP A 210 -1.96 15.14 -13.23
N ILE A 211 -1.52 14.16 -12.43
CA ILE A 211 -0.16 13.59 -12.51
C ILE A 211 0.19 13.13 -13.93
N CYS A 212 -0.78 12.53 -14.64
CA CYS A 212 -0.57 12.09 -16.03
C CYS A 212 -0.18 13.21 -17.01
N ASN A 213 -0.52 14.47 -16.73
CA ASN A 213 -0.18 15.62 -17.58
C ASN A 213 1.24 16.15 -17.32
N TRP A 214 1.75 16.00 -16.10
CA TRP A 214 3.12 16.39 -15.73
C TRP A 214 4.14 15.39 -16.25
N LEU A 215 3.87 14.10 -16.06
CA LEU A 215 4.75 13.00 -16.49
C LEU A 215 4.80 12.81 -18.01
N ARG A 216 3.97 13.52 -18.78
CA ARG A 216 3.99 13.51 -20.25
C ARG A 216 4.99 14.50 -20.85
N ASN A 217 5.40 15.50 -20.07
CA ASN A 217 6.28 16.59 -20.50
C ASN A 217 7.70 16.51 -19.88
N SER A 218 8.00 15.41 -19.18
CA SER A 218 9.30 15.11 -18.55
C SER A 218 10.06 14.12 -19.42
#